data_AF-A0AA40AV89-F1
#
_entry.id   AF-A0AA40AV89-F1
#
_cell.length_a   1.000
_cell.length_b   1.000
_cell.length_c   1.000
_cell.angle_alpha   90.00
_cell.angle_beta   90.00
_cell.angle_gamma   90.00
#
_symmetry.space_group_name_H-M   'P 1'
#
loop_
_entity.id
_entity.type
_entity.pdbx_description
1 polymer ?
#
loop_
_entity_poly.entity_id
_entity_poly.type
_entity_poly.pdbx_seq_one_letter_code
_entity_poly.pdbx_strand_id
1 'polypeptide(L)'
;MRRLRDACLVYPVLGPSLRRMWQHLSVSSRNRACGQVVYGLAFLHKQGICHGGRPLFEPPPHPHSKISTRSETQISDFFGPVKTADLRLHNGLATEHGPDQVVQALEALLGHVRIIDFGQSFGADKPPTGLGILISYFPAELCFSYAPPKATGVWALACCIFEV
;
A
#
# COMPACT_ATOMS: atom_id res chain seq x y z
N MET A 1 -31.41 10.65 -12.45
CA MET A 1 -30.50 9.73 -11.73
C MET A 1 -29.23 9.54 -12.54
N ARG A 2 -28.09 10.11 -12.10
CA ARG A 2 -26.78 9.83 -12.71
C ARG A 2 -26.27 8.51 -12.10
N ARG A 3 -26.14 7.45 -12.90
CA ARG A 3 -25.38 6.27 -12.48
C ARG A 3 -23.93 6.73 -12.28
N LEU A 4 -23.45 6.70 -11.03
CA LEU A 4 -22.02 6.74 -10.77
C LEU A 4 -21.42 5.53 -11.50
N ARG A 5 -20.45 5.77 -12.38
CA ARG A 5 -19.69 4.68 -13.00
C ARG A 5 -18.57 4.36 -12.03
N ASP A 6 -18.69 3.21 -11.36
CA ASP A 6 -17.63 2.73 -10.48
C ASP A 6 -16.49 2.19 -11.34
N ALA A 7 -15.31 2.79 -11.19
CA ALA A 7 -14.08 2.30 -11.82
C ALA A 7 -13.45 1.25 -10.91
N CYS A 8 -13.28 0.03 -11.42
CA CYS A 8 -12.63 -1.05 -10.69
C CYS A 8 -11.21 -1.27 -11.24
N LEU A 9 -10.21 -1.15 -10.36
CA LEU A 9 -8.81 -1.44 -10.68
C LEU A 9 -8.45 -2.82 -10.15
N VAL A 10 -7.96 -3.69 -11.03
CA VAL A 10 -7.56 -5.06 -10.69
C VAL A 10 -6.05 -5.14 -10.59
N TYR A 11 -5.55 -5.58 -9.43
CA TYR A 11 -4.12 -5.72 -9.13
C TYR A 11 -3.76 -7.17 -8.83
N PRO A 12 -2.47 -7.55 -8.96
CA PRO A 12 -1.98 -8.81 -8.39
C PRO A 12 -2.26 -8.86 -6.88
N VAL A 13 -2.58 -10.05 -6.36
CA VAL A 13 -2.76 -10.24 -4.92
C VAL A 13 -1.44 -9.96 -4.19
N LEU A 14 -1.50 -9.08 -3.21
CA LEU A 14 -0.41 -8.78 -2.29
C LEU A 14 -0.79 -9.22 -0.87
N GLY A 15 0.17 -9.12 0.04
CA GLY A 15 0.11 -9.50 1.44
C GLY A 15 0.04 -8.27 2.36
N PRO A 16 0.15 -8.47 3.68
CA PRO A 16 -0.05 -7.41 4.66
C PRO A 16 1.00 -6.30 4.56
N SER A 17 0.60 -5.05 4.79
CA SER A 17 1.51 -3.90 4.70
C SER A 17 2.75 -4.03 5.60
N LEU A 18 3.89 -3.49 5.14
CA LEU A 18 5.14 -3.49 5.91
C LEU A 18 4.95 -2.91 7.30
N ARG A 19 4.13 -1.85 7.44
CA ARG A 19 3.83 -1.22 8.74
C ARG A 19 3.27 -2.23 9.75
N ARG A 20 2.39 -3.13 9.31
CA ARG A 20 1.82 -4.17 10.18
C ARG A 20 2.83 -5.26 10.51
N MET A 21 3.68 -5.62 9.55
CA MET A 21 4.63 -6.72 9.71
C MET A 21 5.96 -6.32 10.34
N TRP A 22 6.27 -5.03 10.44
CA TRP A 22 7.62 -4.54 10.67
C TRP A 22 8.28 -5.10 11.93
N GLN A 23 7.54 -5.07 13.04
CA GLN A 23 8.02 -5.55 14.34
C GLN A 23 8.31 -7.05 14.33
N HIS A 24 7.68 -7.80 13.42
CA HIS A 24 7.86 -9.25 13.26
C HIS A 24 8.99 -9.61 12.29
N LEU A 25 9.59 -8.63 11.61
CA LEU A 25 10.67 -8.87 10.65
C LEU A 25 12.05 -8.90 11.33
N SER A 26 12.90 -9.82 10.88
CA SER A 26 14.33 -9.78 11.20
C SER A 26 15.01 -8.57 10.58
N VAL A 27 16.08 -8.07 11.20
CA VAL A 27 16.87 -6.92 10.70
C VAL A 27 17.29 -7.12 9.24
N SER A 28 17.74 -8.31 8.86
CA SER A 28 18.11 -8.61 7.48
C SER A 28 16.94 -8.51 6.51
N SER A 29 15.73 -8.92 6.93
CA SER A 29 14.52 -8.80 6.10
C SER A 29 14.06 -7.35 5.97
N ARG A 30 14.19 -6.57 7.05
CA ARG A 30 13.95 -5.13 7.09
C ARG A 30 14.86 -4.38 6.11
N ASN A 31 16.17 -4.63 6.18
CA ASN A 31 17.15 -4.03 5.26
C ASN A 31 16.87 -4.40 3.80
N ARG A 32 16.49 -5.66 3.52
CA ARG A 32 16.09 -6.08 2.16
C ARG A 32 14.84 -5.35 1.68
N ALA A 33 13.83 -5.19 2.54
CA ALA A 33 12.61 -4.46 2.23
C ALA A 33 12.94 -2.99 1.89
N CYS A 34 13.69 -2.29 2.74
CA CYS A 34 14.13 -0.92 2.50
C CYS A 34 14.89 -0.80 1.18
N GLY A 35 15.82 -1.72 0.89
CA GLY A 35 16.54 -1.76 -0.38
C GLY A 35 15.61 -1.85 -1.58
N GLN A 36 14.67 -2.80 -1.57
CA GLN A 36 13.70 -2.97 -2.67
C GLN A 36 12.84 -1.73 -2.89
N VAL A 37 12.43 -1.08 -1.81
CA VAL A 37 11.67 0.16 -1.87
C VAL A 37 12.49 1.29 -2.50
N VAL A 38 13.75 1.47 -2.05
CA VAL A 38 14.66 2.48 -2.62
C VAL A 38 14.86 2.24 -4.11
N TYR A 39 15.10 0.99 -4.52
CA TYR A 39 15.21 0.62 -5.93
C TYR A 39 13.94 0.93 -6.72
N GLY A 40 12.76 0.60 -6.18
CA GLY A 40 11.47 0.89 -6.80
C GLY A 40 11.24 2.39 -7.00
N LEU A 41 11.52 3.20 -5.98
CA LEU A 41 11.37 4.65 -6.08
C LEU A 41 12.37 5.26 -7.07
N ALA A 42 13.62 4.81 -7.05
CA ALA A 42 14.64 5.24 -8.02
C ALA A 42 14.21 4.92 -9.46
N PHE A 43 13.60 3.75 -9.68
CA PHE A 43 13.03 3.39 -10.98
C PHE A 43 11.89 4.34 -11.39
N LEU A 44 10.95 4.66 -10.50
CA LEU A 44 9.87 5.62 -10.79
C LEU A 44 10.44 7.00 -11.18
N HIS A 45 11.41 7.51 -10.41
CA HIS A 45 12.05 8.80 -10.70
C HIS A 45 12.76 8.81 -12.06
N LYS A 46 13.35 7.68 -12.46
CA LYS A 46 13.96 7.49 -13.79
C LYS A 46 12.92 7.53 -14.91
N GLN A 47 11.71 7.02 -14.67
CA GLN A 47 10.57 7.13 -15.59
C GLN A 47 9.88 8.51 -15.55
N GLY A 48 10.39 9.46 -14.75
CA GLY A 48 9.78 10.77 -14.59
C GLY A 48 8.50 10.75 -13.77
N ILE A 49 8.29 9.73 -12.92
CA ILE A 49 7.11 9.61 -12.05
C ILE A 49 7.52 9.90 -10.62
N CYS A 50 6.77 10.79 -9.96
CA CYS A 50 6.83 11.04 -8.52
C CYS A 50 5.65 10.33 -7.83
N HIS A 51 5.89 9.62 -6.72
CA HIS A 51 4.83 8.86 -6.04
C HIS A 51 3.79 9.77 -5.36
N GLY A 52 4.23 10.90 -4.79
CA GLY A 52 3.39 11.96 -4.23
C GLY A 52 2.60 11.65 -2.95
N GLY A 53 2.39 10.37 -2.62
CA GLY A 53 1.78 9.93 -1.37
C GLY A 53 2.76 9.17 -0.47
N ARG A 54 2.27 8.76 0.72
CA ARG A 54 2.96 7.80 1.58
C ARG A 54 3.05 6.48 0.81
N PRO A 55 4.25 5.99 0.47
CA PRO A 55 4.35 4.73 -0.25
C PRO A 55 3.87 3.60 0.67
N LEU A 56 2.81 2.92 0.24
CA LEU A 56 2.34 1.70 0.88
C LEU A 56 3.13 0.53 0.29
N PHE A 57 3.59 -0.34 1.19
CA PHE A 57 4.48 -1.42 0.86
C PHE A 57 3.82 -2.73 1.21
N GLU A 58 3.42 -3.47 0.19
CA GLU A 58 2.80 -4.78 0.41
C GLU A 58 3.70 -5.87 -0.19
N PRO A 59 4.06 -6.88 0.61
CA PRO A 59 4.81 -8.00 0.12
C PRO A 59 3.91 -8.88 -0.73
N PRO A 60 4.38 -9.53 -1.80
CA PRO A 60 3.58 -10.58 -2.41
C PRO A 60 3.40 -11.72 -1.39
N PRO A 61 2.28 -12.46 -1.47
CA PRO A 61 2.10 -13.66 -0.67
C PRO A 61 3.25 -14.64 -0.98
N HIS A 62 3.66 -15.44 0.02
CA HIS A 62 4.83 -16.31 -0.05
C HIS A 62 4.93 -17.09 -1.38
N PRO A 63 6.12 -17.33 -1.97
CA PRO A 63 6.25 -18.00 -3.27
C PRO A 63 5.54 -19.38 -3.36
N HIS A 64 5.41 -20.07 -2.23
CA HIS A 64 4.67 -21.33 -2.12
C HIS A 64 3.15 -21.19 -2.13
N SER A 65 2.62 -19.98 -1.92
CA SER A 65 1.19 -19.71 -1.88
C SER A 65 0.53 -19.87 -3.25
N LYS A 66 1.24 -19.59 -4.36
CA LYS A 66 0.78 -19.82 -5.75
C LYS A 66 -0.71 -19.49 -5.97
N ILE A 67 -1.22 -18.47 -5.27
CA ILE A 67 -2.65 -18.21 -5.12
C ILE A 67 -3.30 -18.02 -6.49
N SER A 68 -2.60 -17.34 -7.39
CA SER A 68 -3.04 -17.09 -8.77
C SER A 68 -3.18 -18.35 -9.64
N THR A 69 -2.63 -19.49 -9.23
CA THR A 69 -2.68 -20.76 -9.97
C THR A 69 -3.50 -21.84 -9.26
N ARG A 70 -4.05 -21.53 -8.09
CA ARG A 70 -4.84 -22.47 -7.28
C ARG A 70 -6.32 -22.26 -7.53
N SER A 71 -7.11 -23.34 -7.44
CA SER A 71 -8.58 -23.22 -7.37
C SER A 71 -8.98 -22.59 -6.02
N GLU A 72 -10.19 -22.05 -5.95
CA GLU A 72 -10.75 -21.50 -4.70
C GLU A 72 -10.70 -22.52 -3.55
N THR A 73 -11.03 -23.78 -3.82
CA THR A 73 -10.92 -24.89 -2.86
C THR A 73 -9.50 -25.08 -2.34
N GLN A 74 -8.49 -25.03 -3.20
CA GLN A 74 -7.08 -25.15 -2.82
C GLN A 74 -6.55 -23.94 -2.05
N ILE A 75 -7.18 -22.77 -2.20
CA ILE A 75 -6.91 -21.57 -1.42
C ILE A 75 -7.51 -21.74 -0.02
N SER A 76 -8.77 -22.18 0.07
CA SER A 76 -9.45 -22.48 1.34
C SER A 76 -8.75 -23.59 2.12
N ASP A 77 -8.29 -24.66 1.47
CA ASP A 77 -7.56 -25.75 2.14
C ASP A 77 -6.22 -25.28 2.72
N PHE A 78 -5.58 -24.30 2.08
CA PHE A 78 -4.26 -23.81 2.49
C PHE A 78 -4.31 -22.76 3.60
N PHE A 79 -5.26 -21.82 3.50
CA PHE A 79 -5.40 -20.74 4.48
C PHE A 79 -6.38 -21.09 5.61
N GLY A 80 -7.12 -22.18 5.47
CA GLY A 80 -8.22 -22.54 6.35
C GLY A 80 -9.52 -21.81 5.97
N PRO A 81 -10.60 -22.04 6.74
CA PRO A 81 -11.89 -21.42 6.48
C PRO A 81 -11.80 -19.90 6.59
N VAL A 82 -12.49 -19.20 5.68
CA VAL A 82 -12.62 -17.75 5.71
C VAL A 82 -13.32 -17.36 7.01
N LYS A 83 -12.65 -16.53 7.81
CA LYS A 83 -13.22 -16.00 9.05
C LYS A 83 -13.87 -14.65 8.75
N THR A 84 -15.16 -14.53 9.03
CA THR A 84 -15.93 -13.30 8.84
C THR A 84 -16.50 -12.80 10.16
N ALA A 85 -16.80 -11.50 10.21
CA ALA A 85 -17.54 -10.87 11.29
C ALA A 85 -18.52 -9.87 10.70
N ASP A 86 -19.68 -9.69 11.34
CA ASP A 86 -20.68 -8.71 10.89
C ASP A 86 -20.12 -7.28 11.02
N LEU A 87 -20.27 -6.49 9.96
CA LEU A 87 -19.92 -5.07 10.01
C LEU A 87 -21.05 -4.30 10.68
N ARG A 88 -20.79 -3.81 11.90
CA ARG A 88 -21.72 -2.93 12.62
C ARG A 88 -21.09 -1.58 12.84
N LEU A 89 -21.89 -0.53 12.64
CA LEU A 89 -21.55 0.82 13.04
C LEU A 89 -21.37 0.88 14.56
N HIS A 90 -20.73 1.94 15.07
CA HIS A 90 -20.55 2.13 16.52
C HIS A 90 -21.87 2.15 17.31
N ASN A 91 -22.98 2.50 16.66
CA ASN A 91 -24.33 2.48 17.22
C ASN A 91 -25.03 1.10 17.13
N GLY A 92 -24.33 0.07 16.65
CA GLY A 92 -24.84 -1.29 16.49
C GLY A 92 -25.66 -1.55 15.24
N LEU A 93 -25.91 -0.55 14.40
CA LEU A 93 -26.70 -0.68 13.17
C LEU A 93 -25.84 -1.19 11.99
N ALA A 94 -26.51 -1.80 11.00
CA ALA A 94 -25.92 -2.16 9.73
C ALA A 94 -25.67 -0.91 8.86
N THR A 95 -24.73 -1.01 7.93
CA THR A 95 -24.42 0.07 6.98
C THR A 95 -25.38 0.00 5.79
N GLU A 96 -26.01 1.10 5.39
CA GLU A 96 -26.93 1.11 4.23
C GLU A 96 -26.22 0.84 2.89
N HIS A 97 -24.94 1.22 2.78
CA HIS A 97 -24.17 1.13 1.54
C HIS A 97 -22.83 0.39 1.68
N GLY A 98 -22.50 -0.05 2.89
CA GLY A 98 -21.28 -0.83 3.14
C GLY A 98 -21.55 -2.34 3.07
N PRO A 99 -20.50 -3.16 3.10
CA PRO A 99 -20.63 -4.61 3.09
C PRO A 99 -21.22 -5.12 4.42
N ASP A 100 -22.01 -6.18 4.37
CA ASP A 100 -22.62 -6.79 5.56
C ASP A 100 -21.59 -7.43 6.49
N GLN A 101 -20.45 -7.86 5.94
CA GLN A 101 -19.42 -8.58 6.67
C GLN A 101 -18.02 -8.07 6.32
N VAL A 102 -17.13 -8.17 7.30
CA VAL A 102 -15.68 -8.00 7.13
C VAL A 102 -14.99 -9.35 7.19
N VAL A 103 -13.90 -9.49 6.43
CA VAL A 103 -13.09 -10.70 6.37
C VAL A 103 -11.80 -10.49 7.15
N GLN A 104 -11.41 -11.47 7.97
CA GLN A 104 -10.14 -11.42 8.69
C GLN A 104 -8.96 -11.44 7.70
N ALA A 105 -8.04 -10.48 7.88
CA ALA A 105 -6.81 -10.42 7.09
C ALA A 105 -5.90 -11.62 7.37
N LEU A 106 -5.34 -12.20 6.29
CA LEU A 106 -4.37 -13.27 6.35
C LEU A 106 -2.99 -12.76 6.76
N GLU A 107 -2.37 -13.45 7.72
CA GLU A 107 -0.99 -13.18 8.14
C GLU A 107 -0.02 -14.00 7.27
N ALA A 108 0.25 -13.50 6.06
CA ALA A 108 1.18 -14.15 5.15
C ALA A 108 2.62 -13.67 5.38
N LEU A 109 3.58 -14.62 5.31
CA LEU A 109 5.01 -14.32 5.39
C LEU A 109 5.52 -13.61 4.14
N LEU A 110 6.54 -12.78 4.33
CA LEU A 110 7.09 -11.87 3.32
C LEU A 110 7.96 -12.56 2.25
N GLY A 111 7.79 -12.11 1.00
CA GLY A 111 8.72 -12.37 -0.10
C GLY A 111 9.48 -11.11 -0.52
N HIS A 112 8.94 -10.41 -1.51
CA HIS A 112 9.43 -9.10 -1.96
C HIS A 112 8.57 -7.97 -1.41
N VAL A 113 8.82 -6.71 -1.78
CA VAL A 113 7.97 -5.56 -1.46
C VAL A 113 7.56 -4.90 -2.77
N ARG A 114 6.32 -4.42 -2.84
CA ARG A 114 5.79 -3.63 -3.96
C ARG A 114 5.38 -2.25 -3.47
N ILE A 115 5.66 -1.22 -4.28
CA ILE A 115 5.10 0.11 -4.09
C ILE A 115 3.69 0.10 -4.68
N ILE A 116 2.70 0.47 -3.89
CA ILE A 116 1.30 0.60 -4.31
C ILE A 116 0.77 1.99 -3.97
N ASP A 117 -0.49 2.24 -4.33
CA ASP A 117 -1.21 3.49 -4.08
C ASP A 117 -0.65 4.69 -4.85
N PHE A 118 -0.76 4.61 -6.17
CA PHE A 118 -0.40 5.68 -7.10
C PHE A 118 -1.49 6.76 -7.22
N GLY A 119 -2.48 6.80 -6.31
CA GLY A 119 -3.60 7.76 -6.37
C GLY A 119 -3.17 9.23 -6.21
N GLN A 120 -1.95 9.46 -5.71
CA GLN A 120 -1.32 10.78 -5.57
C GLN A 120 -0.07 10.95 -6.44
N SER A 121 0.19 10.02 -7.37
CA SER A 121 1.36 10.10 -8.23
C SER A 121 1.20 11.11 -9.35
N PHE A 122 2.31 11.72 -9.76
CA PHE A 122 2.33 12.78 -10.77
C PHE A 122 3.59 12.70 -11.64
N GLY A 123 3.50 13.27 -12.85
CA GLY A 123 4.66 13.44 -13.72
C GLY A 123 5.61 14.49 -13.16
N ALA A 124 6.90 14.20 -13.12
CA ALA A 124 7.91 15.12 -12.59
C ALA A 124 8.02 16.43 -13.39
N ASP A 125 7.55 16.43 -14.64
CA ASP A 125 7.41 17.59 -15.51
C ASP A 125 6.14 18.41 -15.22
N LYS A 126 5.16 17.83 -14.53
CA LYS A 126 3.85 18.42 -14.22
C LYS A 126 3.51 18.22 -12.74
N PRO A 127 4.28 18.82 -11.82
CA PRO A 127 3.98 18.74 -10.40
C PRO A 127 2.63 19.42 -10.08
N PRO A 128 1.81 18.84 -9.20
CA PRO A 128 0.62 19.50 -8.69
C PRO A 128 1.00 20.65 -7.75
N THR A 129 0.08 21.57 -7.53
CA THR A 129 0.27 22.71 -6.62
C THR A 129 0.31 22.32 -5.14
N GLY A 130 -0.11 21.09 -4.83
CA GLY A 130 -0.07 20.52 -3.48
C GLY A 130 -0.20 19.00 -3.52
N LEU A 131 0.19 18.35 -2.43
CA LEU A 131 0.09 16.90 -2.26
C LEU A 131 -0.84 16.57 -1.11
N GLY A 132 -1.67 15.54 -1.27
CA GLY A 132 -2.48 14.96 -0.20
C GLY A 132 -1.67 14.11 0.78
N ILE A 133 -0.41 14.47 1.06
CA ILE A 133 0.46 13.69 1.93
C ILE A 133 0.16 14.00 3.40
N LEU A 134 0.15 12.96 4.23
CA LEU A 134 0.00 13.08 5.69
C LEU A 134 1.11 13.99 6.26
N ILE A 135 0.74 14.83 7.23
CA ILE A 135 1.64 15.83 7.80
C ILE A 135 2.95 15.24 8.36
N SER A 136 2.90 14.00 8.85
CA SER A 136 4.07 13.27 9.36
C SER A 136 5.10 12.85 8.30
N TYR A 137 4.75 12.93 7.02
CA TYR A 137 5.64 12.66 5.88
C TYR A 137 5.81 13.89 5.01
N PHE A 138 5.32 15.05 5.47
CA PHE A 138 5.30 16.27 4.69
C PHE A 138 6.74 16.80 4.57
N PRO A 139 7.26 16.95 3.35
CA PRO A 139 8.60 17.51 3.13
C PRO A 139 8.67 18.95 3.59
N ALA A 140 9.82 19.35 4.13
CA ALA A 140 10.03 20.72 4.58
C ALA A 140 9.84 21.74 3.46
N GLU A 141 10.21 21.43 2.21
CA GLU A 141 10.04 22.33 1.07
C GLU A 141 8.56 22.64 0.77
N LEU A 142 7.65 21.70 1.03
CA LEU A 142 6.22 21.95 0.86
C LEU A 142 5.65 22.85 1.95
N CYS A 143 6.25 22.88 3.15
CA CYS A 143 5.83 23.80 4.22
C CYS A 143 6.03 25.27 3.80
N PHE A 144 6.94 25.52 2.87
CA PHE A 144 7.24 26.84 2.33
C PHE A 144 6.59 27.11 0.98
N SER A 145 5.59 26.31 0.58
CA SER A 145 4.83 26.47 -0.67
C SER A 145 5.67 26.36 -1.95
N TYR A 146 6.82 25.69 -1.90
CA TYR A 146 7.56 25.36 -3.12
C TYR A 146 6.87 24.21 -3.86
N ALA A 147 6.95 24.22 -5.20
CA ALA A 147 6.45 23.12 -6.01
C ALA A 147 7.20 21.82 -5.67
N PRO A 148 6.51 20.65 -5.56
CA PRO A 148 7.13 19.40 -5.14
C PRO A 148 8.22 18.95 -6.13
N PRO A 149 9.51 18.95 -5.74
CA PRO A 149 10.55 18.33 -6.56
C PRO A 149 10.47 16.81 -6.49
N LYS A 150 11.23 16.11 -7.34
CA LYS A 150 11.48 14.66 -7.20
C LYS A 150 11.97 14.27 -5.79
N ALA A 151 12.66 15.19 -5.10
CA ALA A 151 13.19 14.98 -3.76
C ALA A 151 12.09 14.76 -2.69
N THR A 152 10.87 15.26 -2.91
CA THR A 152 9.72 15.04 -2.01
C THR A 152 9.43 13.55 -1.79
N GLY A 153 9.55 12.72 -2.84
CA GLY A 153 9.39 11.27 -2.72
C GLY A 153 10.47 10.62 -1.85
N VAL A 154 11.68 11.19 -1.84
CA VAL A 154 12.81 10.70 -1.02
C VAL A 154 12.57 11.01 0.46
N TRP A 155 12.05 12.21 0.78
CA TRP A 155 11.69 12.56 2.15
C TRP A 155 10.62 11.62 2.72
N ALA A 156 9.51 11.46 1.99
CA ALA A 156 8.43 10.56 2.40
C ALA A 156 8.92 9.12 2.59
N LEU A 157 9.85 8.67 1.74
CA LEU A 157 10.50 7.38 1.89
C LEU A 157 11.37 7.30 3.15
N ALA A 158 12.19 8.31 3.43
CA ALA A 158 13.02 8.34 4.63
C ALA A 158 12.16 8.28 5.91
N CYS A 159 11.06 9.04 5.96
CA CYS A 159 10.08 8.96 7.04
C CYS A 159 9.47 7.56 7.17
N CYS A 160 9.16 6.90 6.05
CA CYS A 160 8.68 5.52 6.08
C CYS A 160 9.73 4.58 6.65
N ILE A 161 10.99 4.64 6.20
CA ILE A 161 12.10 3.80 6.72
C ILE A 161 12.39 4.08 8.19
N PHE A 162 12.08 5.28 8.69
CA PHE A 162 12.28 5.62 10.10
C PHE A 162 11.17 5.10 11.03
N GLU A 163 9.90 5.19 10.60
CA GLU A 163 8.74 4.67 11.37
C GLU A 163 8.74 3.14 11.39
N VAL A 164 9.19 2.60 10.27
CA VAL A 164 9.39 1.20 9.99
C VAL A 164 10.86 1.00 10.34
#